data_AF-A0A842N0K2-F1
#
_entry.id   AF-A0A842N0K2-F1
#
_cell.length_a   1.000
_cell.length_b   1.000
_cell.length_c   1.000
_cell.angle_alpha   90.00
_cell.angle_beta   90.00
_cell.angle_gamma   90.00
#
_symmetry.space_group_name_H-M   'P 1'
#
loop_
_entity.id
_entity.type
_entity.pdbx_description
1 polymer ?
#
loop_
_entity_poly.entity_id
_entity_poly.type
_entity_poly.pdbx_seq_one_letter_code
_entity_poly.pdbx_strand_id
1 'polypeptide(L)'
;MILTISAIVSQFISNVPLVALYLPMLAQAGASTKELIALAAGSTIAGNMTILGAASNVIVIQNAEKKSGDTLSFFEFARVGVPPTIANILIYWIYLVWL
;
A
#
# COMPACT_ATOMS: atom_id res chain seq x y z
N MET A 1 -3.98 13.52 3.78
CA MET A 1 -5.06 12.94 2.95
C MET A 1 -4.51 11.95 1.94
N ILE A 2 -3.56 12.34 1.07
CA ILE A 2 -2.96 11.46 0.05
C ILE A 2 -2.42 10.15 0.66
N LEU A 3 -1.59 10.22 1.71
CA LEU A 3 -1.04 9.04 2.40
C LEU A 3 -2.09 7.97 2.71
N THR A 4 -3.16 8.35 3.42
CA THR A 4 -4.21 7.42 3.88
C THR A 4 -5.11 6.96 2.73
N ILE A 5 -5.47 7.86 1.81
CA ILE A 5 -6.26 7.49 0.62
C ILE A 5 -5.47 6.49 -0.23
N SER A 6 -4.19 6.75 -0.47
CA SER A 6 -3.34 5.84 -1.22
C SER A 6 -3.24 4.47 -0.53
N ALA A 7 -3.09 4.45 0.80
CA ALA A 7 -3.03 3.19 1.55
C ALA A 7 -4.32 2.33 1.41
N ILE A 8 -5.49 2.99 1.41
CA ILE A 8 -6.80 2.32 1.30
C ILE A 8 -7.11 1.94 -0.15
N VAL A 9 -7.01 2.87 -1.09
CA VAL A 9 -7.38 2.65 -2.49
C VAL A 9 -6.44 1.64 -3.15
N SER A 10 -5.17 1.60 -2.74
CA SER A 10 -4.22 0.60 -3.23
C SER A 10 -4.63 -0.84 -2.89
N GLN A 11 -5.55 -1.09 -1.94
CA GLN A 11 -6.07 -2.43 -1.69
C GLN A 11 -6.94 -2.95 -2.85
N PHE A 12 -7.47 -2.06 -3.69
CA PHE A 12 -8.36 -2.43 -4.79
C PHE A 12 -7.66 -2.37 -6.16
N ILE A 13 -6.67 -1.49 -6.31
CA ILE A 13 -6.03 -1.20 -7.60
C ILE A 13 -4.56 -1.68 -7.63
N SER A 14 -4.01 -2.16 -6.50
CA SER A 14 -2.58 -2.39 -6.29
C SER A 14 -1.75 -1.09 -6.29
N ASN A 15 -0.55 -1.19 -5.76
CA ASN A 15 0.37 -0.07 -5.53
C ASN A 15 0.86 0.58 -6.83
N VAL A 16 1.35 -0.22 -7.79
CA VAL A 16 1.90 0.31 -9.06
C VAL A 16 0.84 1.02 -9.90
N PRO A 17 -0.36 0.44 -10.17
CA PRO A 17 -1.38 1.12 -10.97
C PRO A 17 -1.93 2.36 -10.26
N LEU A 18 -2.05 2.36 -8.93
CA LEU A 18 -2.46 3.55 -8.19
C LEU A 18 -1.50 4.73 -8.42
N VAL A 19 -0.19 4.50 -8.31
CA VAL A 19 0.82 5.55 -8.54
C VAL A 19 0.75 6.04 -9.99
N ALA A 20 0.62 5.13 -10.95
CA ALA A 20 0.49 5.49 -12.36
C ALA A 20 -0.73 6.39 -12.64
N LEU A 21 -1.84 6.18 -11.91
CA LEU A 21 -3.04 7.02 -12.02
C LEU A 21 -2.87 8.38 -11.33
N TYR A 22 -2.28 8.43 -10.13
CA TYR A 22 -2.23 9.65 -9.32
C TYR A 22 -1.09 10.60 -9.73
N LEU A 23 0.05 10.07 -10.18
CA LEU A 23 1.22 10.86 -10.53
C LEU A 23 0.93 11.98 -11.55
N PRO A 24 0.25 11.73 -12.70
CA PRO A 24 -0.04 12.81 -13.65
C PRO A 24 -1.01 13.86 -13.07
N MET A 25 -1.94 13.47 -12.22
CA MET A 25 -2.88 14.39 -11.56
C MET A 25 -2.15 15.31 -10.58
N LEU A 26 -1.24 14.76 -9.78
CA LEU A 26 -0.42 15.52 -8.85
C LEU A 26 0.53 16.48 -9.59
N ALA A 27 1.14 16.03 -10.68
CA ALA A 27 2.00 16.87 -11.50
C ALA A 27 1.23 18.09 -12.07
N GLN A 28 0.01 17.88 -12.56
CA GLN A 28 -0.86 18.97 -13.05
C GLN A 28 -1.32 19.93 -11.94
N ALA A 29 -1.54 19.40 -10.73
CA ALA A 29 -1.93 20.19 -9.56
C ALA A 29 -0.77 20.99 -8.94
N GLY A 30 0.45 20.91 -9.47
CA GLY A 30 1.62 21.57 -8.91
C GLY A 30 2.06 20.97 -7.56
N ALA A 31 1.87 19.65 -7.39
CA ALA A 31 2.23 18.94 -6.17
C ALA A 31 3.69 19.17 -5.79
N SER A 32 3.91 19.48 -4.51
CA SER A 32 5.23 19.58 -3.92
C SER A 32 5.83 18.19 -3.65
N THR A 33 7.10 18.18 -3.26
CA THR A 33 7.78 16.98 -2.78
C THR A 33 7.01 16.28 -1.65
N LYS A 34 6.29 17.03 -0.81
CA LYS A 34 5.50 16.49 0.30
C LYS A 34 4.34 15.60 -0.18
N GLU A 35 3.58 16.01 -1.19
CA GLU A 35 2.51 15.18 -1.76
C GLU A 35 3.06 13.94 -2.48
N LEU A 36 4.19 14.08 -3.18
CA LEU A 36 4.85 12.96 -3.86
C LEU A 36 5.35 11.91 -2.87
N ILE A 37 5.97 12.34 -1.76
CA ILE A 37 6.37 11.45 -0.67
C ILE A 37 5.13 10.79 -0.04
N ALA A 38 4.04 11.53 0.17
CA ALA A 38 2.81 10.97 0.73
C ALA A 38 2.22 9.87 -0.17
N LEU A 39 2.20 10.08 -1.49
CA LEU A 39 1.77 9.07 -2.46
C LEU A 39 2.69 7.85 -2.44
N ALA A 40 4.01 8.07 -2.49
CA ALA A 40 5.00 7.00 -2.49
C ALA A 40 4.92 6.13 -1.22
N ALA A 41 4.88 6.78 -0.04
CA ALA A 41 4.78 6.09 1.24
C ALA A 41 3.47 5.31 1.36
N GLY A 42 2.33 5.96 1.09
CA GLY A 42 1.01 5.35 1.24
C GLY A 42 0.77 4.19 0.28
N SER A 43 1.13 4.33 -0.99
CA SER A 43 1.02 3.25 -1.99
C SER A 43 1.97 2.09 -1.70
N THR A 44 3.16 2.35 -1.14
CA THR A 44 4.12 1.29 -0.85
C THR A 44 3.70 0.45 0.35
N ILE A 45 3.36 1.07 1.48
CA ILE A 45 2.98 0.33 2.70
C ILE A 45 1.61 -0.33 2.60
N ALA A 46 0.76 0.10 1.66
CA ALA A 46 -0.49 -0.59 1.35
C ALA A 46 -0.27 -2.08 1.03
N GLY A 47 0.87 -2.43 0.42
CA GLY A 47 1.20 -3.82 0.11
C GLY A 47 1.27 -4.73 1.34
N ASN A 48 1.48 -4.15 2.53
CA ASN A 48 1.54 -4.91 3.78
C ASN A 48 0.15 -5.19 4.38
N MET A 49 -0.90 -4.47 3.97
CA MET A 49 -2.18 -4.49 4.67
C MET A 49 -3.01 -5.73 4.36
N THR A 50 -3.19 -6.07 3.08
CA THR A 50 -3.96 -7.23 2.63
C THR A 50 -3.27 -7.92 1.45
N ILE A 51 -3.73 -9.13 1.13
CA ILE A 51 -3.26 -9.87 -0.06
C ILE A 51 -3.40 -9.04 -1.34
N LEU A 52 -4.47 -8.24 -1.46
CA LEU A 52 -4.77 -7.47 -2.67
C LEU A 52 -3.91 -6.21 -2.81
N GLY A 53 -3.26 -5.77 -1.73
CA GLY A 53 -2.46 -4.54 -1.73
C GLY A 53 -1.25 -4.57 -2.67
N ALA A 54 -0.76 -5.77 -3.03
CA ALA A 54 0.33 -5.95 -3.98
C ALA A 54 0.17 -7.24 -4.78
N ALA A 55 0.45 -7.17 -6.09
CA ALA A 55 0.44 -8.35 -6.96
C ALA A 55 1.42 -9.45 -6.49
N SER A 56 2.54 -9.06 -5.90
CA SER A 56 3.53 -9.99 -5.33
C SER A 56 2.95 -10.90 -4.25
N ASN A 57 2.01 -10.41 -3.43
CA ASN A 57 1.40 -11.19 -2.37
C ASN A 57 0.59 -12.35 -2.96
N VAL A 58 -0.23 -12.05 -3.98
CA VAL A 58 -1.02 -13.05 -4.72
C VAL A 58 -0.09 -14.09 -5.35
N ILE A 59 1.00 -13.65 -5.99
CA ILE A 59 1.98 -14.55 -6.63
C ILE A 59 2.60 -15.50 -5.60
N VAL A 60 3.01 -14.99 -4.43
CA VAL A 60 3.64 -15.80 -3.38
C VAL A 60 2.64 -16.81 -2.80
N ILE A 61 1.40 -16.39 -2.54
CA ILE A 61 0.36 -17.24 -1.97
C ILE A 61 -0.03 -18.35 -2.94
N GLN A 62 -0.21 -18.04 -4.23
CA GLN A 62 -0.45 -19.05 -5.27
C GLN A 62 0.73 -20.02 -5.41
N ASN A 63 1.97 -19.54 -5.24
CA ASN A 63 3.15 -20.38 -5.29
C ASN A 63 3.24 -21.33 -4.09
N ALA A 64 2.89 -20.85 -2.89
CA ALA A 64 2.83 -21.65 -1.67
C ALA A 64 1.79 -22.77 -1.82
N GLU A 65 0.57 -22.41 -2.22
CA GLU A 65 -0.52 -23.37 -2.44
C GLU A 65 -0.13 -24.46 -3.44
N LYS A 66 0.50 -24.08 -4.55
CA LYS A 66 0.96 -25.02 -5.58
C LYS A 66 2.06 -25.97 -5.10
N LYS A 67 2.92 -25.55 -4.17
CA LYS A 67 4.12 -26.30 -3.76
C LYS A 67 3.91 -27.16 -2.52
N SER A 68 3.25 -26.64 -1.49
CA SER A 68 3.05 -27.34 -0.22
C SER A 68 1.62 -27.82 -0.01
N GLY A 69 0.65 -27.34 -0.81
CA GLY A 69 -0.77 -27.53 -0.54
C GLY A 69 -1.31 -26.62 0.57
N ASP A 70 -0.44 -25.80 1.17
CA ASP A 70 -0.78 -24.84 2.22
C ASP A 70 -0.83 -23.42 1.64
N THR A 71 -1.75 -22.61 2.15
CA THR A 71 -1.95 -21.24 1.68
C THR A 71 -2.29 -20.31 2.85
N LEU A 72 -2.26 -19.01 2.60
CA LEU A 72 -2.70 -17.99 3.55
C LEU A 72 -4.07 -17.47 3.13
N SER A 73 -5.05 -17.54 4.03
CA SER A 73 -6.33 -16.87 3.81
C SER A 73 -6.18 -15.35 3.88
N PHE A 74 -7.14 -14.65 3.28
CA PHE A 74 -7.20 -13.18 3.32
C PHE A 74 -7.13 -12.63 4.75
N PHE A 75 -7.87 -13.24 5.68
CA PHE A 75 -7.93 -12.77 7.06
C PHE A 75 -6.66 -13.09 7.85
N GLU A 76 -5.98 -14.20 7.59
CA GLU A 76 -4.69 -14.51 8.23
C GLU A 76 -3.62 -13.51 7.83
N PHE A 77 -3.52 -13.22 6.53
CA PHE A 77 -2.60 -12.21 6.03
C PHE A 77 -2.94 -10.83 6.62
N ALA A 78 -4.22 -10.42 6.57
CA ALA A 78 -4.65 -9.11 7.07
C ALA A 78 -4.44 -8.96 8.59
N ARG A 79 -4.66 -10.02 9.37
CA ARG A 79 -4.44 -9.99 10.83
C ARG A 79 -2.99 -9.65 11.18
N VAL A 80 -2.02 -10.16 10.41
CA VAL A 80 -0.60 -9.89 10.60
C VAL A 80 -0.19 -8.56 9.95
N GLY A 81 -0.77 -8.25 8.79
CA GLY A 81 -0.40 -7.10 7.96
C GLY A 81 -0.96 -5.75 8.40
N VAL A 82 -2.18 -5.72 8.93
CA VAL A 82 -2.86 -4.48 9.33
C VAL A 82 -2.13 -3.75 10.48
N PRO A 83 -1.74 -4.40 11.60
CA PRO A 83 -1.08 -3.71 12.71
C PRO A 83 0.22 -2.96 12.31
N PRO A 84 1.21 -3.57 11.62
CA PRO A 84 2.39 -2.83 11.21
C PRO A 84 2.07 -1.77 10.15
N THR A 85 1.05 -1.98 9.30
CA THR A 85 0.65 -0.95 8.32
C THR A 85 0.09 0.30 9.03
N ILE A 86 -0.73 0.13 10.06
CA ILE A 86 -1.25 1.25 10.86
C ILE A 86 -0.09 1.99 11.55
N ALA A 87 0.86 1.26 12.14
CA ALA A 87 2.04 1.86 12.76
C ALA A 87 2.85 2.69 11.74
N ASN A 88 3.08 2.15 10.54
CA ASN A 88 3.75 2.88 9.46
C ASN A 88 2.98 4.14 9.03
N ILE A 89 1.64 4.04 8.87
CA ILE A 89 0.81 5.21 8.53
C ILE A 89 0.99 6.32 9.58
N LEU A 90 0.99 5.97 10.88
CA LEU A 90 1.20 6.94 11.95
C LEU A 90 2.59 7.58 11.88
N ILE A 91 3.65 6.78 11.71
CA ILE A 91 5.03 7.27 11.61
C ILE A 91 5.19 8.22 10.43
N TYR A 92 4.71 7.83 9.24
CA TYR A 92 4.80 8.68 8.05
C TYR A 92 3.91 9.91 8.15
N TRP A 93 2.74 9.80 8.78
CA TRP A 93 1.89 10.96 9.02
C TRP A 93 2.59 11.98 9.91
N ILE A 94 3.21 11.54 11.01
CA ILE A 94 4.02 12.41 11.87
C ILE A 94 5.13 13.05 11.04
N TYR A 95 5.96 12.25 10.35
CA TYR A 95 7.05 12.77 9.52
C TYR A 95 6.59 13.84 8.52
N LEU A 96 5.48 13.59 7.81
CA LEU A 96 4.93 14.55 6.84
C LEU A 96 4.37 15.81 7.50
N VAL A 97 3.86 15.76 8.73
CA VAL A 97 3.42 16.98 9.44
C VAL A 97 4.59 17.88 9.77
N TRP A 98 5.76 17.30 10.09
CA TRP A 98 6.99 18.04 10.40
C TRP A 98 7.79 18.50 9.17
N LEU A 99 7.47 17.97 7.98
CA LEU A 99 8.07 18.35 6.69
C LEU A 99 7.42 19.61 6.11
#